data_AF-A0AAU0PFA0-F1
#
_entry.id   AF-A0AAU0PFA0-F1
#
_cell.length_a   1.000
_cell.length_b   1.000
_cell.length_c   1.000
_cell.angle_alpha   90.00
_cell.angle_beta   90.00
_cell.angle_gamma   90.00
#
_symmetry.space_group_name_H-M   'P 1'
#
loop_
_entity.id
_entity.type
_entity.pdbx_description
1 polymer ?
#
loop_
_entity_poly.entity_id
_entity_poly.type
_entity_poly.pdbx_seq_one_letter_code
_entity_poly.pdbx_strand_id
1 'polypeptide(L)'
;MEYYTWILSLHIIAVLSWMAMLFYLPRLFVYHVENSHKKEFVEVVKIQEMKIYKYIGHPAMWITILSGISMIVLNPALLSQNWMIAKLFMLLLLITYSFSLDYYRKQLENNSCKRSGKFFRMYNEQPTLLAILIVTYVITKSFSILFTVIIVLLFAFISYMIMKPKKVKK
;
A
#
# COMPACT_ATOMS: atom_id res chain seq x y z
N MET A 1 -18.69 -24.72 -4.20
CA MET A 1 -18.73 -23.60 -5.16
C MET A 1 -19.29 -22.33 -4.52
N GLU A 2 -20.43 -22.38 -3.81
CA GLU A 2 -21.00 -21.18 -3.15
C GLU A 2 -20.10 -20.57 -2.06
N TYR A 3 -19.50 -21.37 -1.17
CA TYR A 3 -18.61 -20.82 -0.14
C TYR A 3 -17.38 -20.11 -0.71
N TYR A 4 -16.88 -20.53 -1.88
CA TYR A 4 -15.73 -19.90 -2.51
C TYR A 4 -16.06 -18.49 -2.99
N THR A 5 -17.23 -18.28 -3.60
CA THR A 5 -17.65 -16.95 -4.07
C THR A 5 -17.92 -16.00 -2.91
N TRP A 6 -18.47 -16.50 -1.78
CA TRP A 6 -18.60 -15.71 -0.56
C TRP A 6 -17.24 -15.29 0.01
N ILE A 7 -16.28 -16.20 0.09
CA ILE A 7 -14.91 -15.89 0.55
C ILE A 7 -14.24 -14.91 -0.41
N LEU A 8 -14.40 -15.07 -1.72
CA LEU A 8 -13.88 -14.16 -2.73
C LEU A 8 -14.48 -12.75 -2.57
N SER A 9 -15.79 -12.64 -2.36
CA SER A 9 -16.45 -11.35 -2.12
C SER A 9 -15.90 -10.67 -0.86
N LEU A 10 -15.78 -11.41 0.25
CA LEU A 10 -15.17 -10.91 1.48
C LEU A 10 -13.72 -10.47 1.25
N HIS A 11 -12.94 -11.26 0.50
CA HIS A 11 -11.55 -10.95 0.16
C HIS A 11 -11.46 -9.64 -0.61
N ILE A 12 -12.30 -9.44 -1.63
CA ILE A 12 -12.30 -8.20 -2.43
C ILE A 12 -12.67 -7.00 -1.56
N ILE A 13 -13.71 -7.09 -0.73
CA ILE A 13 -14.13 -6.01 0.17
C ILE A 13 -13.00 -5.64 1.15
N ALA A 14 -12.32 -6.65 1.70
CA ALA A 14 -11.20 -6.45 2.60
C ALA A 14 -10.00 -5.81 1.89
N VAL A 15 -9.67 -6.25 0.67
CA VAL A 15 -8.62 -5.65 -0.16
C VAL A 15 -8.93 -4.18 -0.43
N LEU A 16 -10.17 -3.85 -0.84
CA LEU A 16 -10.57 -2.46 -1.11
C LEU A 16 -10.40 -1.58 0.13
N SER A 17 -10.85 -2.07 1.30
CA SER A 17 -10.70 -1.37 2.57
C SER A 17 -9.23 -1.18 2.97
N TRP A 18 -8.40 -2.19 2.74
CA TRP A 18 -6.97 -2.11 3.02
C TRP A 18 -6.27 -1.14 2.06
N MET A 19 -6.56 -1.21 0.76
CA MET A 19 -6.00 -0.31 -0.26
C MET A 19 -6.37 1.15 -0.01
N ALA A 20 -7.60 1.42 0.45
CA ALA A 20 -8.00 2.77 0.84
C ALA A 20 -7.09 3.36 1.92
N MET A 21 -6.73 2.57 2.95
CA MET A 21 -5.75 2.98 3.95
C MET A 21 -4.37 3.22 3.33
N LEU A 22 -3.89 2.28 2.52
CA LEU A 22 -2.55 2.33 1.94
C LEU A 22 -2.33 3.56 1.04
N PHE A 23 -3.36 4.00 0.32
CA PHE A 23 -3.32 5.21 -0.50
C PHE A 23 -3.49 6.50 0.30
N TYR A 24 -4.26 6.48 1.39
CA TYR A 24 -4.61 7.71 2.11
C TYR A 24 -3.60 8.06 3.22
N LEU A 25 -3.03 7.05 3.88
CA LEU A 25 -2.16 7.24 5.04
C LEU A 25 -0.83 7.97 4.72
N PRO A 26 -0.10 7.66 3.63
CA PRO A 26 1.13 8.39 3.28
C PRO A 26 0.84 9.86 2.97
N ARG A 27 -0.33 10.14 2.38
CA ARG A 27 -0.78 11.51 2.10
C ARG A 27 -1.04 12.29 3.38
N LEU A 28 -1.62 11.66 4.41
CA LEU A 28 -1.72 12.27 5.74
C LEU A 28 -0.33 12.60 6.31
N PHE A 29 0.67 11.73 6.14
CA PHE A 29 2.03 11.99 6.60
C PHE A 29 2.66 13.21 5.91
N VAL A 30 2.36 13.45 4.63
CA VAL A 30 2.77 14.69 3.93
C VAL A 30 2.17 15.90 4.65
N TYR A 31 0.85 15.88 4.90
CA TYR A 31 0.17 16.99 5.57
C TYR A 31 0.66 17.23 6.99
N HIS A 32 0.95 16.16 7.74
CA HIS A 32 1.53 16.22 9.07
C HIS A 32 2.87 16.94 9.06
N VAL A 33 3.80 16.49 8.21
CA VAL A 33 5.16 17.05 8.16
C VAL A 33 5.17 18.49 7.66
N GLU A 34 4.38 18.82 6.63
CA GLU A 34 4.35 20.16 6.04
C GLU A 34 3.64 21.20 6.92
N ASN A 35 2.76 20.76 7.83
CA ASN A 35 2.03 21.64 8.75
C ASN A 35 2.44 21.43 10.21
N SER A 36 3.64 20.92 10.46
CA SER A 36 4.16 20.63 11.82
C SER A 36 4.15 21.83 12.77
N HIS A 37 4.17 23.06 12.23
CA HIS A 37 4.07 24.32 12.98
C HIS A 37 2.65 24.62 13.50
N LYS A 38 1.60 24.00 12.95
CA LYS A 38 0.19 24.20 13.34
C LYS A 38 -0.28 23.07 14.26
N LYS A 39 -0.10 23.25 15.57
CA LYS A 39 -0.38 22.20 16.57
C LYS A 39 -1.80 21.62 16.49
N GLU A 40 -2.83 22.47 16.47
CA GLU A 40 -4.23 22.04 16.41
C GLU A 40 -4.53 21.16 15.18
N PHE A 41 -3.99 21.53 14.02
CA PHE A 41 -4.15 20.74 12.80
C PHE A 41 -3.45 19.38 12.91
N VAL A 42 -2.22 19.36 13.43
CA VAL A 42 -1.43 18.13 13.60
C VAL A 42 -2.09 17.15 14.56
N GLU A 43 -2.71 17.64 15.64
CA GLU A 43 -3.45 16.78 16.58
C GLU A 43 -4.61 16.05 15.89
N VAL A 44 -5.38 16.77 15.06
CA VAL A 44 -6.45 16.17 14.26
C VAL A 44 -5.90 15.16 13.25
N VAL A 45 -4.77 15.46 12.60
CA VAL A 45 -4.12 14.55 11.65
C VAL A 45 -3.62 13.27 12.34
N LYS A 46 -3.00 13.37 13.53
CA LYS A 46 -2.56 12.21 14.32
C LYS A 46 -3.72 11.27 14.65
N ILE A 47 -4.88 11.82 15.00
CA ILE A 47 -6.09 11.03 15.24
C ILE A 47 -6.52 10.29 13.96
N GLN A 48 -6.51 10.96 12.81
CA GLN A 48 -6.85 10.33 11.53
C GLN A 48 -5.86 9.22 11.15
N GLU A 49 -4.56 9.47 11.26
CA GLU A 49 -3.51 8.49 10.98
C GLU A 49 -3.67 7.23 11.84
N MET A 50 -3.92 7.40 13.13
CA MET A 50 -4.17 6.30 14.06
C MET A 50 -5.45 5.55 13.73
N LYS A 51 -6.56 6.26 13.49
CA LYS A 51 -7.86 5.61 13.25
C LYS A 51 -7.86 4.81 11.96
N ILE A 52 -7.35 5.40 10.88
CA ILE A 52 -7.29 4.76 9.56
C ILE A 52 -6.38 3.53 9.59
N TYR A 53 -5.23 3.60 10.25
CA TYR A 53 -4.36 2.43 10.36
C TYR A 53 -4.97 1.34 11.26
N LYS A 54 -5.34 1.69 12.50
CA LYS A 54 -5.67 0.70 13.54
C LYS A 54 -7.08 0.13 13.42
N TYR A 55 -8.06 0.94 13.01
CA TYR A 55 -9.46 0.50 12.93
C TYR A 55 -9.88 0.05 11.54
N ILE A 56 -9.26 0.55 10.48
CA ILE A 56 -9.64 0.21 9.09
C ILE A 56 -8.57 -0.68 8.44
N GLY A 57 -7.36 -0.15 8.24
CA GLY A 57 -6.34 -0.80 7.43
C GLY A 57 -5.82 -2.11 8.01
N HIS A 58 -5.46 -2.13 9.29
CA HIS A 58 -4.84 -3.29 9.92
C HIS A 58 -5.80 -4.49 10.04
N PRO A 59 -7.07 -4.33 10.48
CA PRO A 59 -8.05 -5.41 10.41
C PRO A 59 -8.32 -5.87 8.97
N ALA A 60 -8.47 -4.94 8.03
CA ALA A 60 -8.72 -5.28 6.62
C ALA A 60 -7.56 -6.06 5.98
N MET A 61 -6.32 -5.75 6.34
CA MET A 61 -5.14 -6.52 5.93
C MET A 61 -5.23 -7.97 6.41
N TRP A 62 -5.52 -8.19 7.69
CA TRP A 62 -5.64 -9.54 8.24
C TRP A 62 -6.78 -10.34 7.60
N ILE A 63 -7.94 -9.71 7.39
CA ILE A 63 -9.06 -10.35 6.68
C ILE A 63 -8.67 -10.70 5.25
N THR A 64 -7.94 -9.81 4.55
CA THR A 64 -7.42 -10.07 3.20
C THR A 64 -6.50 -11.29 3.17
N ILE A 65 -5.56 -11.37 4.11
CA ILE A 65 -4.60 -12.47 4.20
C ILE A 65 -5.32 -13.79 4.51
N LEU A 66 -6.17 -13.81 5.54
CA LEU A 66 -6.89 -15.01 5.96
C LEU A 66 -7.83 -15.52 4.87
N SER A 67 -8.61 -14.63 4.24
CA SER A 67 -9.49 -15.00 3.13
C SER A 67 -8.69 -15.49 1.91
N GLY A 68 -7.55 -14.87 1.60
CA GLY A 68 -6.67 -15.30 0.51
C GLY A 68 -6.07 -16.68 0.76
N ILE A 69 -5.62 -16.96 1.98
CA ILE A 69 -5.15 -18.29 2.40
C ILE A 69 -6.27 -19.31 2.27
N SER A 70 -7.48 -19.01 2.76
CA SER A 70 -8.64 -19.89 2.63
C SER A 70 -8.95 -20.23 1.16
N MET A 71 -8.86 -19.25 0.25
CA MET A 71 -9.05 -19.50 -1.19
C MET A 71 -7.98 -20.42 -1.78
N ILE A 72 -6.73 -20.33 -1.33
CA ILE A 72 -5.63 -21.19 -1.77
C ILE A 72 -5.82 -22.62 -1.23
N VAL A 73 -6.24 -22.77 0.03
CA VAL A 73 -6.53 -24.09 0.62
C VAL A 73 -7.68 -24.78 -0.12
N LEU A 74 -8.71 -24.03 -0.51
CA LEU A 74 -9.83 -24.55 -1.29
C LEU A 74 -9.49 -24.84 -2.76
N ASN A 75 -8.44 -24.21 -3.31
CA ASN A 75 -7.97 -24.45 -4.66
C ASN A 75 -6.42 -24.45 -4.73
N PRO A 76 -5.77 -25.55 -4.31
CA PRO A 76 -4.31 -25.63 -4.24
C PRO A 76 -3.62 -25.51 -5.60
N ALA A 77 -4.33 -25.85 -6.69
CA ALA A 77 -3.85 -25.71 -8.06
C ALA A 77 -3.58 -24.25 -8.48
N LEU A 78 -3.93 -23.27 -7.65
CA LEU A 78 -3.50 -21.89 -7.84
C LEU A 78 -1.99 -21.72 -7.63
N LEU A 79 -1.37 -22.49 -6.73
CA LEU A 79 0.06 -22.36 -6.42
C LEU A 79 0.98 -22.89 -7.52
N SER A 80 0.48 -23.72 -8.44
CA SER A 80 1.25 -24.15 -9.61
C SER A 80 1.31 -23.08 -10.71
N GLN A 81 0.58 -21.97 -10.56
CA GLN A 81 0.49 -20.92 -11.57
C GLN A 81 1.50 -19.80 -11.29
N ASN A 82 2.36 -19.49 -12.25
CA ASN A 82 3.43 -18.49 -12.10
C ASN A 82 2.91 -17.11 -11.68
N TRP A 83 1.75 -16.68 -12.20
CA TRP A 83 1.13 -15.40 -11.82
C TRP A 83 0.70 -15.36 -10.36
N MET A 84 0.33 -16.50 -9.77
CA MET A 84 -0.06 -16.58 -8.36
C MET A 84 1.16 -16.43 -7.47
N ILE A 85 2.28 -17.11 -7.80
CA ILE A 85 3.54 -16.96 -7.07
C ILE A 85 4.02 -15.51 -7.15
N ALA A 86 3.98 -14.89 -8.34
CA ALA A 86 4.32 -13.49 -8.52
C ALA A 86 3.40 -12.54 -7.73
N LYS A 87 2.09 -12.81 -7.71
CA LYS A 87 1.11 -12.06 -6.90
C LYS A 87 1.42 -12.18 -5.40
N LEU A 88 1.72 -13.37 -4.90
CA LEU A 88 2.05 -13.60 -3.49
C LEU A 88 3.34 -12.87 -3.07
N PHE A 89 4.33 -12.81 -3.96
CA PHE A 89 5.51 -11.99 -3.74
C PHE A 89 5.16 -10.49 -3.63
N MET A 90 4.32 -9.97 -4.54
CA MET A 90 3.86 -8.58 -4.46
C MET A 90 3.01 -8.31 -3.21
N LEU A 91 2.20 -9.29 -2.78
CA LEU A 91 1.45 -9.22 -1.52
C LEU A 91 2.41 -9.11 -0.33
N LEU A 92 3.49 -9.89 -0.29
CA LEU A 92 4.49 -9.80 0.77
C LEU A 92 5.09 -8.39 0.85
N LEU A 93 5.46 -7.81 -0.29
CA LEU A 93 5.94 -6.42 -0.35
C LEU A 93 4.88 -5.42 0.15
N LEU A 94 3.61 -5.63 -0.18
CA LEU A 94 2.50 -4.79 0.27
C LEU A 94 2.28 -4.87 1.78
N ILE A 95 2.43 -6.07 2.36
CA ILE A 95 2.37 -6.30 3.81
C ILE A 95 3.54 -5.57 4.50
N THR A 96 4.76 -5.75 4.01
CA THR A 96 5.93 -5.03 4.53
C THR A 96 5.72 -3.53 4.47
N TYR A 97 5.20 -3.02 3.35
CA TYR A 97 4.86 -1.62 3.18
C TYR A 97 3.82 -1.14 4.20
N SER A 98 2.74 -1.91 4.41
CA SER A 98 1.70 -1.64 5.42
C SER A 98 2.30 -1.50 6.83
N PHE A 99 3.18 -2.42 7.24
CA PHE A 99 3.84 -2.33 8.55
C PHE A 99 4.79 -1.13 8.65
N SER A 100 5.51 -0.80 7.58
CA SER A 100 6.34 0.41 7.58
C SER A 100 5.53 1.71 7.71
N LEU A 101 4.25 1.73 7.28
CA LEU A 101 3.38 2.87 7.55
C LEU A 101 3.11 3.05 9.05
N ASP A 102 2.89 1.97 9.80
CA ASP A 102 2.75 2.08 11.26
C ASP A 102 4.03 2.56 11.94
N TYR A 103 5.18 2.10 11.45
CA TYR A 103 6.48 2.57 11.92
C TYR A 103 6.66 4.08 11.73
N TYR A 104 6.27 4.63 10.56
CA TYR A 104 6.31 6.07 10.33
C TYR A 104 5.24 6.82 11.14
N ARG A 105 4.02 6.27 11.24
CA ARG A 105 2.94 6.81 12.06
C ARG A 105 3.39 7.01 13.51
N LYS A 106 3.99 5.99 14.12
CA LYS A 106 4.49 6.04 15.51
C LYS A 106 5.59 7.09 15.69
N GLN A 107 6.48 7.25 14.70
CA GLN A 107 7.50 8.30 14.75
C GLN A 107 6.92 9.70 14.61
N LEU A 108 5.92 9.88 13.74
CA LEU A 108 5.22 11.14 13.56
C LEU A 108 4.41 11.51 14.82
N GLU A 109 3.74 10.54 15.43
CA GLU A 109 3.05 10.68 16.71
C GLU A 109 4.00 11.18 17.81
N ASN A 110 5.20 10.57 17.90
CA ASN A 110 6.25 10.91 18.87
C ASN A 110 7.12 12.11 18.47
N ASN A 111 6.80 12.81 17.36
CA ASN A 111 7.59 13.92 16.82
C ASN A 111 9.08 13.58 16.55
N SER A 112 9.43 12.30 16.37
CA SER A 112 10.81 11.84 16.13
C SER A 112 11.12 11.59 14.65
N CYS A 113 10.11 11.72 13.77
CA CYS A 113 10.27 11.47 12.34
C CYS A 113 11.15 12.53 11.67
N LYS A 114 12.27 12.10 11.06
CA LYS A 114 13.19 12.97 10.30
C LYS A 114 12.93 12.98 8.79
N ARG A 115 11.84 12.35 8.33
CA ARG A 115 11.52 12.25 6.91
C ARG A 115 10.78 13.50 6.42
N SER A 116 11.08 13.93 5.20
CA SER A 116 10.50 15.14 4.61
C SER A 116 9.15 14.87 3.93
N GLY A 117 8.35 15.92 3.71
CA GLY A 117 7.10 15.81 2.93
C GLY A 117 7.35 15.29 1.48
N LYS A 118 8.51 15.58 0.88
CA LYS A 118 8.89 15.00 -0.41
C LYS A 118 9.09 13.49 -0.35
N PHE A 119 9.71 12.99 0.74
CA PHE A 119 9.84 11.55 0.95
C PHE A 119 8.46 10.90 1.01
N PHE A 120 7.54 11.44 1.82
CA PHE A 120 6.19 10.87 1.94
C PHE A 120 5.36 10.98 0.66
N ARG A 121 5.58 12.01 -0.17
CA ARG A 121 4.99 12.09 -1.52
C ARG A 121 5.49 10.97 -2.43
N MET A 122 6.79 10.74 -2.47
CA MET A 122 7.34 9.62 -3.23
C MET A 122 6.81 8.30 -2.67
N TYR A 123 6.79 8.17 -1.34
CA TYR A 123 6.31 7.00 -0.61
C TYR A 123 4.83 6.67 -0.88
N ASN A 124 4.03 7.66 -1.26
CA ASN A 124 2.63 7.51 -1.64
C ASN A 124 2.42 6.74 -2.96
N GLU A 125 3.46 6.61 -3.80
CA GLU A 125 3.35 5.97 -5.11
C GLU A 125 3.56 4.44 -5.05
N GLN A 126 4.22 3.94 -4.01
CA GLN A 126 4.47 2.50 -3.78
C GLN A 126 3.19 1.64 -3.79
N PRO A 127 2.09 2.01 -3.10
CA PRO A 127 0.88 1.20 -3.14
C PRO A 127 0.27 1.15 -4.54
N THR A 128 0.42 2.22 -5.34
CA THR A 128 -0.10 2.27 -6.71
C THR A 128 0.70 1.34 -7.62
N LEU A 129 2.03 1.38 -7.52
CA LEU A 129 2.92 0.46 -8.21
C LEU A 129 2.54 -1.00 -7.94
N LEU A 130 2.41 -1.37 -6.67
CA LEU A 130 2.08 -2.73 -6.26
C LEU A 130 0.67 -3.13 -6.70
N ALA A 131 -0.31 -2.23 -6.60
CA ALA A 131 -1.68 -2.48 -7.03
C ALA A 131 -1.76 -2.79 -8.53
N ILE A 132 -1.07 -2.01 -9.38
CA ILE A 132 -1.03 -2.26 -10.83
C ILE A 132 -0.50 -3.66 -11.12
N LEU A 133 0.64 -4.03 -10.53
CA LEU A 133 1.23 -5.35 -10.75
C LEU A 133 0.29 -6.48 -10.27
N ILE A 134 -0.26 -6.37 -9.06
CA ILE A 134 -1.16 -7.38 -8.48
C ILE A 134 -2.41 -7.55 -9.35
N VAL A 135 -3.09 -6.47 -9.71
CA VAL A 135 -4.32 -6.51 -10.50
C VAL A 135 -4.03 -7.07 -11.89
N THR A 136 -2.97 -6.63 -12.56
CA THR A 136 -2.61 -7.15 -13.89
C THR A 136 -2.34 -8.65 -13.85
N TYR A 137 -1.57 -9.16 -12.87
CA TYR A 137 -1.31 -10.60 -12.77
C TYR A 137 -2.59 -11.42 -12.53
N VAL A 138 -3.52 -10.90 -11.72
CA VAL A 138 -4.79 -11.57 -11.42
C VAL A 138 -5.70 -11.60 -12.64
N ILE A 139 -5.83 -10.49 -13.37
CA ILE A 139 -6.76 -10.38 -14.51
C ILE A 139 -6.23 -11.11 -15.73
N THR A 140 -4.94 -10.96 -16.04
CA THR A 140 -4.32 -11.64 -17.19
C THR A 140 -4.03 -13.11 -16.91
N LYS A 141 -4.05 -13.53 -15.63
CA LYS A 141 -3.60 -14.86 -15.17
C LYS A 141 -2.23 -15.24 -15.75
N SER A 142 -1.35 -14.25 -15.87
CA SER A 142 -0.03 -14.39 -16.47
C SER A 142 0.99 -13.51 -15.76
N PHE A 143 2.25 -13.92 -15.83
CA PHE A 143 3.38 -13.14 -15.33
C PHE A 143 4.28 -12.77 -16.51
N SER A 144 4.44 -11.46 -16.75
CA SER A 144 5.29 -10.92 -17.80
C SER A 144 6.40 -10.07 -17.19
N ILE A 145 7.63 -10.57 -17.25
CA ILE A 145 8.83 -9.89 -16.73
C ILE A 145 9.00 -8.52 -17.38
N LEU A 146 8.80 -8.44 -18.71
CA LEU A 146 8.91 -7.19 -19.45
C LEU A 146 7.93 -6.14 -18.92
N PHE A 147 6.67 -6.52 -18.71
CA PHE A 147 5.67 -5.62 -18.15
C PHE A 147 6.07 -5.17 -16.74
N THR A 148 6.51 -6.09 -15.87
CA THR A 148 6.96 -5.77 -14.51
C THR A 148 8.10 -4.76 -14.53
N VAL A 149 9.11 -4.97 -15.36
CA VAL A 149 10.28 -4.08 -15.47
C VAL A 149 9.86 -2.70 -15.97
N ILE A 150 9.02 -2.62 -17.00
CA ILE A 150 8.52 -1.34 -17.53
C ILE A 150 7.81 -0.54 -16.43
N ILE A 151 6.91 -1.18 -15.69
CA ILE A 151 6.15 -0.54 -14.62
C ILE A 151 7.07 -0.10 -13.46
N VAL A 152 8.04 -0.92 -13.07
CA VAL A 152 9.01 -0.55 -12.03
C VAL A 152 9.86 0.65 -12.49
N LEU A 153 10.33 0.67 -13.74
CA LEU A 153 11.10 1.79 -14.28
C LEU A 153 10.27 3.07 -14.36
N LEU A 154 9.00 2.97 -14.75
CA LEU A 154 8.07 4.09 -14.75
C LEU A 154 7.91 4.69 -13.35
N PHE A 155 7.67 3.87 -12.34
CA PHE A 155 7.53 4.36 -10.96
C PHE A 155 8.85 4.84 -10.35
N ALA A 156 9.99 4.27 -10.76
CA ALA A 156 11.30 4.79 -10.40
C ALA A 156 11.51 6.19 -10.99
N PHE A 157 11.11 6.40 -12.25
CA PHE A 157 11.16 7.71 -12.89
C PHE A 157 10.23 8.73 -12.22
N ILE A 158 8.99 8.35 -11.89
CA ILE A 158 8.04 9.20 -11.13
C ILE A 158 8.63 9.56 -9.77
N SER A 159 9.16 8.57 -9.04
CA SER A 159 9.81 8.76 -7.74
C SER A 159 10.99 9.73 -7.83
N TYR A 160 11.84 9.56 -8.84
CA TYR A 160 12.95 10.49 -9.13
C TYR A 160 12.44 11.91 -9.39
N MET A 161 11.35 12.05 -10.16
CA MET A 161 10.79 13.35 -10.48
C MET A 161 10.21 14.08 -9.26
N ILE A 162 9.58 13.35 -8.35
CA ILE A 162 9.08 13.89 -7.08
C ILE A 162 10.25 14.34 -6.17
N MET A 163 11.34 13.57 -6.15
CA MET A 163 12.50 13.86 -5.30
C MET A 163 13.35 15.02 -5.83
N LYS A 164 13.33 15.28 -7.14
CA LYS A 164 14.12 16.34 -7.76
C LYS A 164 13.85 17.70 -7.10
N PRO A 165 14.87 18.45 -6.66
CA PRO A 165 14.67 19.79 -6.13
C PRO A 165 14.10 20.70 -7.23
N LYS A 166 13.07 21.51 -6.90
CA LYS A 166 12.59 22.57 -7.78
C LYS A 166 13.78 23.50 -8.06
N LYS A 167 14.15 23.69 -9.33
CA LYS A 167 15.13 24.70 -9.71
C LYS A 167 14.61 26.06 -9.24
N VAL A 168 15.36 26.75 -8.38
CA VAL A 168 15.08 28.14 -8.04
C VAL A 168 15.21 28.92 -9.34
N LYS A 169 14.11 29.52 -9.83
CA LYS A 169 14.21 30.53 -10.88
C LYS A 169 14.98 31.69 -10.24
N LYS A 170 16.22 31.91 -10.70
CA LYS A 170 16.99 33.12 -10.42
C LYS A 170 16.27 34.31 -11.03
#